data_AF-A0A8J4QM34-F1
#
_entry.id   AF-A0A8J4QM34-F1
#
_cell.length_a   1.000
_cell.length_b   1.000
_cell.length_c   1.000
_cell.angle_alpha   90.00
_cell.angle_beta   90.00
_cell.angle_gamma   90.00
#
_symmetry.space_group_name_H-M   'P 1'
#
loop_
_entity.id
_entity.type
_entity.pdbx_description
1 polymer ?
#
loop_
_entity_poly.entity_id
_entity_poly.type
_entity_poly.pdbx_seq_one_letter_code
_entity_poly.pdbx_strand_id
1 'polypeptide(L)'
;MLSRVQKLKGQFAHIYVVVLLPTKEQNELFVHSYFKYGMELGKPTFVPVEDLEMGFEKIVKIAISRGVCKRQDVITKLKAERKQSVQAMDVFLQVLTSIPGIENHDANALNQAIGSIEAIAKASKEYILQNTDLSADKAEIISRFFRDSNFYMSPKINRSEKQVI
;
A
#
# COMPACT_ATOMS: atom_id res chain seq x y z
N MET A 1 33.40 -26.35 2.83
CA MET A 1 32.18 -25.61 3.23
C MET A 1 32.05 -24.28 2.50
N LEU A 2 33.08 -23.42 2.55
CA LEU A 2 33.03 -22.04 2.03
C LEU A 2 32.91 -21.93 0.50
N SER A 3 33.48 -22.86 -0.28
CA SER A 3 33.32 -22.88 -1.74
C SER A 3 31.87 -23.11 -2.20
N ARG A 4 31.09 -23.93 -1.47
CA ARG A 4 29.65 -24.12 -1.71
C ARG A 4 28.87 -22.86 -1.35
N VAL A 5 29.25 -22.20 -0.26
CA VAL A 5 28.62 -20.94 0.17
C VAL A 5 28.81 -19.84 -0.88
N GLN A 6 30.01 -19.72 -1.46
CA GLN A 6 30.27 -18.74 -2.51
C GLN A 6 29.42 -19.00 -3.77
N LYS A 7 29.24 -20.26 -4.18
CA LYS A 7 28.35 -20.61 -5.30
C LYS A 7 26.89 -20.23 -5.02
N LEU A 8 26.42 -20.50 -3.81
CA LEU A 8 25.04 -20.23 -3.42
C LEU A 8 24.77 -18.73 -3.25
N LYS A 9 25.75 -17.93 -2.82
CA LYS A 9 25.65 -16.47 -2.62
C LYS A 9 25.08 -15.73 -3.84
N GLY A 10 25.38 -16.20 -5.06
CA GLY A 10 24.87 -15.59 -6.29
C GLY A 10 23.43 -16.00 -6.67
N GLN A 11 22.85 -17.02 -6.03
CA GLN A 11 21.57 -17.61 -6.45
C GLN A 11 20.37 -17.12 -5.62
N PHE A 12 20.60 -16.66 -4.39
CA PHE A 12 19.53 -16.28 -3.48
C PHE A 12 19.79 -14.89 -2.90
N ALA A 13 18.77 -14.03 -2.90
CA ALA A 13 18.84 -12.70 -2.29
C ALA A 13 19.12 -12.74 -0.78
N HIS A 14 18.72 -13.83 -0.12
CA HIS A 14 18.91 -14.05 1.31
C HIS A 14 19.31 -15.49 1.60
N ILE A 15 20.48 -15.67 2.20
CA ILE A 15 21.04 -16.98 2.53
C ILE A 15 21.44 -17.00 3.98
N TYR A 16 20.97 -18.02 4.68
CA TYR A 16 21.32 -18.31 6.06
C TYR A 16 22.08 -19.63 6.08
N VAL A 17 23.24 -19.64 6.73
CA VAL A 17 24.05 -20.83 6.92
C VAL A 17 24.12 -21.11 8.42
N VAL A 18 23.38 -22.12 8.87
CA VAL A 18 23.44 -22.58 10.26
C VAL A 18 24.70 -23.42 10.42
N VAL A 19 25.53 -23.08 11.40
CA VAL A 19 26.82 -23.73 11.65
C VAL A 19 26.84 -24.23 13.09
N LEU A 20 27.03 -25.52 13.26
CA LEU A 20 27.16 -26.16 14.56
C LEU A 20 28.57 -25.88 15.11
N LEU A 21 28.66 -25.12 16.20
CA LEU A 21 29.87 -24.71 16.90
C LEU A 21 29.73 -24.94 18.43
N PRO A 22 29.63 -26.19 18.90
CA PRO A 22 29.44 -26.55 20.31
C PRO A 22 30.52 -26.07 21.26
N THR A 23 31.74 -25.79 20.77
CA THR A 23 32.84 -25.34 21.64
C THR A 23 33.38 -23.98 21.25
N LYS A 24 34.00 -23.33 22.24
CA LYS A 24 34.66 -22.04 22.04
C LYS A 24 35.80 -22.14 21.02
N GLU A 25 36.60 -23.22 21.03
CA GLU A 25 37.68 -23.35 20.04
C GLU A 25 37.14 -23.48 18.61
N GLN A 26 36.03 -24.20 18.42
CA GLN A 26 35.39 -24.30 17.10
C GLN A 26 34.89 -22.94 16.62
N ASN A 27 34.31 -22.13 17.52
CA ASN A 27 33.90 -20.77 17.20
C ASN A 27 35.10 -19.89 16.82
N GLU A 28 36.19 -19.94 17.58
CA GLU A 28 37.41 -19.19 17.27
C GLU A 28 38.02 -19.60 15.91
N LEU A 29 38.07 -20.90 15.60
CA LEU A 29 38.51 -21.42 14.30
C LEU A 29 37.58 -20.99 13.16
N PHE A 30 36.28 -20.96 13.40
CA PHE A 30 35.29 -20.46 12.44
C PHE A 30 35.51 -18.98 12.16
N VAL A 31 35.65 -18.14 13.19
CA VAL A 31 35.90 -16.70 13.06
C VAL A 31 37.20 -16.43 12.32
N HIS A 32 38.28 -17.15 12.67
CA HIS A 32 39.56 -17.03 11.97
C HIS A 32 39.41 -17.37 10.48
N SER A 33 38.71 -18.46 10.17
CA SER A 33 38.43 -18.85 8.78
C SER A 33 37.58 -17.81 8.06
N TYR A 34 36.54 -17.29 8.71
CA TYR A 34 35.63 -16.28 8.15
C TYR A 34 36.39 -15.06 7.63
N PHE A 35 37.32 -14.53 8.45
CA PHE A 35 38.16 -13.40 8.05
C PHE A 35 39.23 -13.79 7.01
N LYS A 36 39.88 -14.95 7.17
CA LYS A 36 40.91 -15.43 6.22
C LYS A 36 40.38 -15.56 4.79
N TYR A 37 39.12 -15.97 4.62
CA TYR A 37 38.50 -16.14 3.31
C TYR A 37 37.80 -14.87 2.79
N GLY A 38 37.94 -13.73 3.46
CA GLY A 38 37.40 -12.45 3.01
C GLY A 38 35.86 -12.42 2.92
N MET A 39 35.18 -13.11 3.84
CA MET A 39 33.72 -13.18 3.81
C MET A 39 33.12 -11.81 4.17
N GLU A 40 32.16 -11.35 3.39
CA GLU A 40 31.42 -10.12 3.68
C GLU A 40 30.46 -10.31 4.86
N LEU A 41 30.48 -9.36 5.79
CA LEU A 41 29.53 -9.29 6.90
C LEU A 41 28.09 -9.38 6.40
N GLY A 42 27.39 -10.42 6.86
CA GLY A 42 25.99 -10.68 6.52
C GLY A 42 25.74 -11.33 5.15
N LYS A 43 26.78 -11.63 4.35
CA LYS A 43 26.63 -12.24 3.00
C LYS A 43 27.53 -13.47 2.76
N PRO A 44 27.05 -14.69 3.10
CA PRO A 44 25.74 -14.99 3.69
C PRO A 44 25.69 -14.69 5.19
N THR A 45 24.49 -14.73 5.77
CA THR A 45 24.32 -14.65 7.22
C THR A 45 24.65 -16.01 7.84
N PHE A 46 25.73 -16.08 8.60
CA PHE A 46 26.06 -17.28 9.38
C PHE A 46 25.34 -17.24 10.74
N VAL A 47 24.81 -18.39 11.15
CA VAL A 47 24.06 -18.55 12.40
C VAL A 47 24.76 -19.64 13.21
N PRO A 48 25.68 -19.28 14.12
CA PRO A 48 26.34 -20.24 14.98
C PRO A 48 25.33 -20.81 15.99
N VAL A 49 25.38 -22.12 16.21
CA VAL A 49 24.52 -22.83 17.18
C VAL A 49 25.33 -23.88 17.94
N GLU A 50 25.00 -24.11 19.20
CA GLU A 50 25.75 -25.03 20.07
C GLU A 50 25.34 -26.49 19.82
N ASP A 51 24.06 -26.71 19.53
CA ASP A 51 23.47 -28.01 19.33
C ASP A 51 22.43 -28.00 18.19
N LEU A 52 21.92 -29.20 17.86
CA LEU A 52 20.96 -29.38 16.77
C LEU A 52 19.57 -28.82 17.09
N GLU A 53 19.16 -28.82 18.36
CA GLU A 53 17.87 -28.29 18.80
C GLU A 53 17.83 -26.78 18.61
N MET A 54 18.88 -26.09 19.08
CA MET A 54 19.09 -24.67 18.80
C MET A 54 19.17 -24.41 17.30
N GLY A 55 19.87 -25.27 16.54
CA GLY A 55 19.89 -25.24 15.08
C GLY A 55 18.49 -25.21 14.46
N PHE A 56 17.65 -26.15 14.85
CA PHE A 56 16.27 -26.26 14.38
C PHE A 56 15.44 -25.05 14.79
N GLU A 57 15.53 -24.62 16.05
CA GLU A 57 14.84 -23.44 16.56
C GLU A 57 15.16 -22.19 15.73
N LYS A 58 16.45 -21.95 15.43
CA LYS A 58 16.87 -20.80 14.61
C LYS A 58 16.32 -20.89 13.18
N ILE A 59 16.32 -22.08 12.57
CA ILE A 59 15.75 -22.29 11.23
C ILE A 59 14.26 -21.91 11.23
N VAL A 60 13.49 -22.43 12.20
CA VAL A 60 12.06 -22.16 12.31
C VAL A 60 11.80 -20.66 12.54
N LYS A 61 12.54 -20.02 13.46
CA LYS A 61 12.41 -18.58 13.72
C LYS A 61 12.69 -17.74 12.48
N ILE A 62 13.76 -18.04 11.73
CA ILE A 62 14.08 -17.34 10.48
C ILE A 62 12.96 -17.52 9.45
N ALA A 63 12.44 -18.74 9.27
CA ALA A 63 11.36 -19.02 8.33
C ALA A 63 10.09 -18.23 8.67
N ILE A 64 9.68 -18.22 9.95
CA ILE A 64 8.50 -17.48 10.43
C ILE A 64 8.70 -15.98 10.22
N SER A 65 9.81 -15.41 10.69
CA SER A 65 10.08 -13.98 10.54
C SER A 65 10.07 -13.55 9.07
N ARG A 66 10.69 -14.34 8.18
CA ARG A 66 10.67 -14.08 6.73
C ARG A 66 9.26 -14.18 6.14
N GLY A 67 8.46 -15.16 6.57
CA GLY A 67 7.07 -15.29 6.16
C GLY A 67 6.22 -14.09 6.57
N VAL A 68 6.36 -13.65 7.83
CA VAL A 68 5.66 -12.46 8.36
C VAL A 68 6.09 -11.20 7.62
N CYS A 69 7.39 -10.98 7.41
CA CYS A 69 7.88 -9.82 6.66
C CYS A 69 7.34 -9.80 5.21
N LYS A 70 7.34 -10.94 4.50
CA LYS A 70 6.77 -11.03 3.16
C LYS A 70 5.27 -10.69 3.15
N ARG A 71 4.50 -11.18 4.13
CA ARG A 71 3.07 -10.88 4.24
C ARG A 71 2.85 -9.38 4.51
N GLN A 72 3.63 -8.79 5.41
CA GLN A 72 3.51 -7.37 5.73
C GLN A 72 3.88 -6.48 4.54
N ASP A 73 4.92 -6.84 3.79
CA ASP A 73 5.34 -6.14 2.57
C ASP A 73 4.23 -6.15 1.51
N VAL A 74 3.64 -7.32 1.26
CA VAL A 74 2.48 -7.47 0.36
C VAL A 74 1.29 -6.62 0.82
N ILE A 75 0.94 -6.64 2.12
CA ILE A 75 -0.16 -5.83 2.67
C ILE A 75 0.14 -4.33 2.48
N THR A 76 1.38 -3.92 2.73
CA THR A 76 1.78 -2.50 2.63
C THR A 76 1.75 -2.04 1.18
N LYS A 77 2.23 -2.87 0.24
CA LYS A 77 2.13 -2.61 -1.20
C LYS A 77 0.67 -2.53 -1.67
N LEU A 78 -0.19 -3.46 -1.25
CA LEU A 78 -1.62 -3.42 -1.56
C LEU A 78 -2.31 -2.17 -1.01
N LYS A 79 -1.96 -1.74 0.22
CA LYS A 79 -2.47 -0.49 0.80
C LYS A 79 -2.02 0.74 0.01
N ALA A 80 -0.75 0.76 -0.43
CA ALA A 80 -0.20 1.83 -1.26
C ALA A 80 -0.87 1.88 -2.64
N GLU A 81 -1.03 0.73 -3.30
CA GLU A 81 -1.74 0.60 -4.58
C GLU A 81 -3.20 1.05 -4.45
N ARG A 82 -3.93 0.59 -3.42
CA ARG A 82 -5.29 1.06 -3.14
C ARG A 82 -5.33 2.58 -2.96
N LYS A 83 -4.40 3.15 -2.18
CA LYS A 83 -4.33 4.60 -1.97
C LYS A 83 -4.08 5.32 -3.30
N GLN A 84 -3.17 4.81 -4.12
CA GLN A 84 -2.88 5.36 -5.44
C GLN A 84 -4.08 5.27 -6.38
N SER A 85 -4.81 4.14 -6.41
CA SER A 85 -6.01 3.97 -7.24
C SER A 85 -7.19 4.82 -6.77
N VAL A 86 -7.35 5.07 -5.47
CA VAL A 86 -8.43 5.93 -4.93
C VAL A 86 -8.08 7.42 -5.03
N GLN A 87 -6.79 7.77 -5.03
CA GLN A 87 -6.31 9.15 -5.20
C GLN A 87 -6.08 9.54 -6.66
N ALA A 88 -6.31 8.63 -7.61
CA ALA A 88 -6.18 8.92 -9.01
C ALA A 88 -7.25 9.95 -9.40
N MET A 89 -6.80 11.11 -9.91
CA MET A 89 -7.67 12.26 -10.20
C MET A 89 -8.78 11.91 -11.20
N ASP A 90 -8.51 10.98 -12.10
CA ASP A 90 -9.47 10.40 -13.04
C ASP A 90 -10.65 9.72 -12.34
N VAL A 91 -10.40 8.94 -11.27
CA VAL A 91 -11.45 8.30 -10.48
C VAL A 91 -12.26 9.34 -9.71
N PHE A 92 -11.59 10.35 -9.16
CA PHE A 92 -12.25 11.46 -8.48
C PHE A 92 -13.21 12.20 -9.42
N LEU A 93 -12.73 12.57 -10.61
CA LEU A 93 -13.54 13.23 -11.64
C LEU A 93 -14.70 12.35 -12.07
N GLN A 94 -14.45 11.06 -12.35
CA GLN A 94 -15.48 10.11 -12.78
C GLN A 94 -16.62 9.97 -11.75
N VAL A 95 -16.29 9.94 -10.45
CA VAL A 95 -17.30 9.86 -9.39
C VAL A 95 -18.14 11.13 -9.33
N LEU A 96 -17.52 12.30 -9.33
CA LEU A 96 -18.28 13.56 -9.22
C LEU A 96 -19.08 13.87 -10.48
N THR A 97 -18.55 13.62 -11.67
CA THR A 97 -19.29 13.84 -12.92
C THR A 97 -20.38 12.80 -13.15
N SER A 98 -20.42 11.73 -12.36
CA SER A 98 -21.54 10.80 -12.35
C SER A 98 -22.77 11.38 -11.64
N ILE A 99 -22.62 12.44 -10.85
CA ILE A 99 -23.73 13.17 -10.25
C ILE A 99 -24.39 14.01 -11.34
N PRO A 100 -25.73 13.90 -11.54
CA PRO A 100 -26.41 14.66 -12.58
C PRO A 100 -26.16 16.17 -12.47
N GLY A 101 -25.79 16.82 -13.57
CA GLY A 101 -25.58 18.27 -13.62
C GLY A 101 -24.24 18.76 -13.06
N ILE A 102 -23.34 17.84 -12.68
CA ILE A 102 -21.97 18.16 -12.25
C ILE A 102 -21.00 17.86 -13.39
N GLU A 103 -20.22 18.85 -13.78
CA GLU A 103 -19.23 18.74 -14.85
C GLU A 103 -17.80 18.66 -14.31
N ASN A 104 -16.84 18.42 -15.20
CA ASN A 104 -15.42 18.35 -14.85
C ASN A 104 -14.91 19.64 -14.18
N HIS A 105 -15.42 20.81 -14.57
CA HIS A 105 -15.01 22.07 -13.96
C HIS A 105 -15.46 22.15 -12.50
N ASP A 106 -16.73 21.78 -12.23
CA ASP A 106 -17.29 21.73 -10.88
C ASP A 106 -16.54 20.73 -10.00
N ALA A 107 -16.26 19.54 -10.55
CA ALA A 107 -15.52 18.50 -9.85
C ALA A 107 -14.12 18.99 -9.44
N ASN A 108 -13.41 19.68 -10.35
CA ASN A 108 -12.11 20.27 -10.02
C ASN A 108 -12.20 21.37 -8.96
N ALA A 109 -13.23 22.24 -9.02
CA ALA A 109 -13.45 23.27 -8.00
C ALA A 109 -13.69 22.65 -6.61
N LEU A 110 -14.51 21.60 -6.54
CA LEU A 110 -14.75 20.84 -5.31
C LEU A 110 -13.48 20.16 -4.78
N ASN A 111 -12.66 19.59 -5.65
CA ASN A 111 -11.38 18.99 -5.25
C ASN A 111 -10.41 20.02 -4.66
N GLN A 112 -10.35 21.22 -5.25
CA GLN A 112 -9.44 22.27 -4.80
C GLN A 112 -9.91 22.90 -3.48
N ALA A 113 -11.22 23.10 -3.32
CA ALA A 113 -11.79 23.80 -2.18
C ALA A 113 -12.07 22.89 -0.98
N ILE A 114 -12.59 21.68 -1.22
CA ILE A 114 -13.06 20.76 -0.18
C ILE A 114 -12.15 19.53 -0.08
N GLY A 115 -11.60 19.08 -1.21
CA GLY A 115 -10.69 17.93 -1.25
C GLY A 115 -11.42 16.62 -1.53
N SER A 116 -11.40 15.69 -0.58
CA SER A 116 -11.83 14.30 -0.82
C SER A 116 -13.32 14.14 -1.05
N ILE A 117 -13.72 13.09 -1.80
CA ILE A 117 -15.14 12.71 -1.99
C ILE A 117 -15.86 12.54 -0.64
N GLU A 118 -15.17 11.99 0.36
CA GLU A 118 -15.74 11.83 1.71
C GLU A 118 -16.07 13.18 2.36
N ALA A 119 -15.17 14.17 2.23
CA ALA A 119 -15.41 15.51 2.74
C ALA A 119 -16.58 16.18 2.00
N ILE A 120 -16.64 16.04 0.67
CA ILE A 120 -17.73 16.55 -0.16
C ILE A 120 -19.07 15.91 0.23
N ALA A 121 -19.11 14.60 0.44
CA ALA A 121 -20.33 13.89 0.84
C ALA A 121 -20.89 14.36 2.19
N LYS A 122 -20.01 14.81 3.09
CA LYS A 122 -20.37 15.33 4.42
C LYS A 122 -20.57 16.85 4.43
N ALA A 123 -20.14 17.57 3.40
CA ALA A 123 -20.28 19.01 3.33
C ALA A 123 -21.75 19.44 3.34
N SER A 124 -22.06 20.57 4.00
CA SER A 124 -23.38 21.19 3.87
C SER A 124 -23.44 22.03 2.59
N LYS A 125 -24.66 22.32 2.11
CA LYS A 125 -24.86 23.19 0.96
C LYS A 125 -24.19 24.55 1.14
N GLU A 126 -24.33 25.14 2.32
CA GLU A 126 -23.77 26.44 2.67
C GLU A 126 -22.25 26.40 2.64
N TYR A 127 -21.65 25.31 3.15
CA TYR A 127 -20.21 25.10 3.11
C TYR A 127 -19.70 24.97 1.67
N ILE A 128 -20.42 24.25 0.80
CA ILE A 128 -20.06 24.15 -0.63
C ILE A 128 -20.10 25.54 -1.29
N LEU A 129 -21.16 26.32 -1.06
CA LEU A 129 -21.32 27.66 -1.66
C LEU A 129 -20.32 28.69 -1.15
N GLN A 130 -19.86 28.55 0.10
CA GLN A 130 -18.86 29.47 0.67
C GLN A 130 -17.45 29.19 0.15
N ASN A 131 -17.15 27.94 -0.22
CA ASN A 131 -15.80 27.52 -0.57
C ASN A 131 -15.62 27.27 -2.08
N THR A 132 -16.69 27.27 -2.87
CA THR A 132 -16.66 27.02 -4.31
C THR A 132 -17.47 28.06 -5.09
N ASP A 133 -17.25 28.13 -6.40
CA ASP A 133 -18.00 28.95 -7.36
C ASP A 133 -19.24 28.23 -7.94
N LEU A 134 -19.63 27.09 -7.36
CA LEU A 134 -20.80 26.32 -7.80
C LEU A 134 -22.10 27.10 -7.58
N SER A 135 -23.08 26.86 -8.45
CA SER A 135 -24.42 27.43 -8.29
C SER A 135 -25.17 26.80 -7.10
N ALA A 136 -26.16 27.52 -6.57
CA ALA A 136 -27.03 27.03 -5.50
C ALA A 136 -27.73 25.70 -5.83
N ASP A 137 -28.07 25.51 -7.11
CA ASP A 137 -28.70 24.28 -7.61
C ASP A 137 -27.71 23.11 -7.61
N LYS A 138 -26.46 23.32 -8.08
CA LYS A 138 -25.42 22.28 -8.07
C LYS A 138 -25.05 21.87 -6.64
N ALA A 139 -24.91 22.84 -5.73
CA ALA A 139 -24.64 22.57 -4.32
C ALA A 139 -25.79 21.78 -3.64
N GLU A 140 -27.04 22.09 -3.99
CA GLU A 140 -28.21 21.33 -3.52
C GLU A 140 -28.19 19.89 -4.05
N ILE A 141 -27.93 19.71 -5.34
CA ILE A 141 -27.88 18.40 -5.99
C ILE A 141 -26.81 17.52 -5.34
N ILE A 142 -25.61 18.06 -5.08
CA ILE A 142 -24.52 17.32 -4.41
C ILE A 142 -24.94 16.91 -3.00
N SER A 143 -25.49 17.83 -2.21
CA SER A 143 -25.95 17.56 -0.85
C SER A 143 -27.04 16.46 -0.82
N ARG A 144 -28.02 16.54 -1.73
CA ARG A 144 -29.08 15.52 -1.84
C ARG A 144 -28.55 14.18 -2.33
N PHE A 145 -27.65 14.17 -3.31
CA PHE A 145 -27.09 12.95 -3.87
C PHE A 145 -26.40 12.08 -2.81
N PHE A 146 -25.69 12.67 -1.85
CA PHE A 146 -25.03 11.88 -0.81
C PHE A 146 -25.91 11.56 0.42
N ARG A 147 -27.04 12.25 0.59
CA ARG A 147 -27.85 12.18 1.83
C ARG A 147 -29.26 11.63 1.64
N ASP A 148 -29.79 11.65 0.42
CA ASP A 148 -31.14 11.19 0.09
C ASP A 148 -31.09 9.92 -0.78
N SER A 149 -31.48 8.80 -0.17
CA SER A 149 -31.52 7.49 -0.81
C SER A 149 -32.44 7.39 -2.01
N ASN A 150 -33.52 8.17 -2.03
CA ASN A 150 -34.46 8.15 -3.15
C ASN A 150 -33.90 8.95 -4.33
N PHE A 151 -33.10 9.98 -4.04
CA PHE A 151 -32.52 10.85 -5.05
C PHE A 151 -31.40 10.19 -5.84
N TYR A 152 -30.41 9.54 -5.18
CA TYR A 152 -29.31 8.91 -5.92
C TYR A 152 -29.70 7.60 -6.62
N MET A 153 -30.80 6.97 -6.20
CA MET A 153 -31.38 5.79 -6.89
C MET A 153 -32.32 6.16 -8.05
N SER A 154 -32.62 7.45 -8.24
CA SER A 154 -33.49 7.91 -9.33
C SER A 154 -32.80 7.79 -10.69
N PRO A 155 -33.54 7.49 -11.79
CA PRO A 155 -32.98 7.45 -13.13
C PRO A 155 -32.30 8.77 -13.50
N LYS A 156 -31.12 8.71 -14.11
CA LYS A 156 -30.40 9.89 -14.59
C LYS A 156 -31.13 10.45 -15.81
N ILE A 157 -32.01 11.43 -15.61
CA ILE A 157 -32.63 12.17 -16.72
C ILE A 157 -31.61 13.22 -17.20
N ASN A 158 -30.87 12.91 -18.26
CA ASN A 158 -30.05 13.91 -18.95
C ASN A 158 -31.00 14.91 -19.62
N ARG A 159 -31.18 16.10 -19.02
CA ARG A 159 -31.88 17.21 -19.67
C ARG A 159 -31.00 17.80 -20.77
N SER A 160 -30.94 17.11 -21.90
CA SER A 160 -30.47 17.63 -23.19
C SER A 160 -31.44 17.22 -24.28
N GLU A 161 -32.73 17.46 -24.07
CA GLU A 161 -33.72 17.48 -25.14
C GLU A 161 -34.41 18.84 -25.11
N LYS A 162 -34.13 19.61 -26.16
CA LYS A 162 -34.75 20.90 -26.44
C LYS A 162 -36.27 20.73 -26.49
N GLN A 163 -36.98 21.68 -25.89
CA GLN A 163 -38.36 21.96 -26.25
C GLN A 163 -38.44 22.23 -27.75
N VAL A 164 -39.01 21.27 -28.47
CA VAL A 164 -39.81 21.45 -29.68
C VAL A 164 -41.06 20.68 -29.31
N ILE A 165 -42.18 21.32 -28.97
CA ILE A 165 -43.11 22.07 -29.83
C ILE A 165 -43.76 23.17 -28.98
#